data_AF-A0A2H4XFR0-F1
#
_entry.id   AF-A0A2H4XFR0-F1
#
_cell.length_a   1.000
_cell.length_b   1.000
_cell.length_c   1.000
_cell.angle_alpha   90.00
_cell.angle_beta   90.00
_cell.angle_gamma   90.00
#
_symmetry.space_group_name_H-M   'P 1'
#
loop_
_entity.id
_entity.type
_entity.pdbx_description
1 polymer ?
#
loop_
_entity_poly.entity_id
_entity_poly.type
_entity_poly.pdbx_seq_one_letter_code
_entity_poly.pdbx_strand_id
1 'polypeptide(L)'
;KRIDESKNLLRFKSEMEEKVYNLTKERDEAVGKLRSEEVKNCELSCRLELLMKKVENMEVSEREAARSRMKKSFESVRHDDNKLKELTSEIERLRKRLQQLEVVEGDLMKTEDEYDQLERKFRTEQDRANVLSVQLEELKDQIAKNKAIEKGEAVSQEAELRHRIRMEEAKSRDLRAEVQALKEKIHDMMNKEDQLSQLQVDYSVLQKRFIEEENKNKIMGQDVLNLTKELELSKRYSRAIRPSMNGRRMVDVPVTSTGVQTDAINNELVE
;
A
#
# COMPACT_ATOMS: atom_id res chain seq x y z
N LYS A 1 28.25 181.15 -14.24
CA LYS A 1 29.13 180.30 -13.39
C LYS A 1 28.44 179.82 -12.12
N ARG A 2 28.03 180.69 -11.18
CA ARG A 2 27.40 180.26 -9.90
C ARG A 2 26.02 179.58 -10.00
N ILE A 3 25.21 179.87 -11.02
CA ILE A 3 23.86 179.25 -11.18
C ILE A 3 23.95 177.82 -11.76
N ASP A 4 24.88 177.56 -12.69
CA ASP A 4 25.11 176.21 -13.22
C ASP A 4 25.71 175.26 -12.16
N GLU A 5 26.60 175.76 -11.32
CA GLU A 5 27.18 174.99 -10.20
C GLU A 5 26.10 174.56 -9.19
N SER A 6 25.12 175.42 -8.90
CA SER A 6 24.00 175.10 -7.99
C SER A 6 23.01 174.08 -8.60
N LYS A 7 22.71 174.17 -9.90
CA LYS A 7 21.89 173.17 -10.61
C LYS A 7 22.58 171.80 -10.67
N ASN A 8 23.89 171.79 -10.89
CA ASN A 8 24.68 170.56 -10.90
C ASN A 8 24.76 169.93 -9.50
N LEU A 9 24.91 170.73 -8.44
CA LEU A 9 24.90 170.25 -7.06
C LEU A 9 23.55 169.62 -6.68
N LEU A 10 22.43 170.22 -7.09
CA LEU A 10 21.09 169.69 -6.81
C LEU A 10 20.85 168.37 -7.54
N ARG A 11 21.28 168.26 -8.81
CA ARG A 11 21.26 166.98 -9.55
C ARG A 11 22.08 165.91 -8.84
N PHE A 12 23.32 166.24 -8.45
CA PHE A 12 24.19 165.30 -7.75
C PHE A 12 23.61 164.85 -6.40
N LYS A 13 22.90 165.76 -5.70
CA LYS A 13 22.20 165.44 -4.47
C LYS A 13 21.03 164.48 -4.70
N SER A 14 20.17 164.73 -5.69
CA SER A 14 19.08 163.80 -6.03
C SER A 14 19.60 162.46 -6.55
N GLU A 15 20.67 162.44 -7.34
CA GLU A 15 21.33 161.20 -7.78
C GLU A 15 21.92 160.42 -6.60
N MET A 16 22.48 161.11 -5.60
CA MET A 16 22.96 160.46 -4.37
C MET A 16 21.80 159.91 -3.53
N GLU A 17 20.72 160.67 -3.38
CA GLU A 17 19.51 160.23 -2.67
C GLU A 17 18.88 158.99 -3.34
N GLU A 18 18.81 158.96 -4.67
CA GLU A 18 18.35 157.81 -5.45
C GLU A 18 19.30 156.61 -5.29
N LYS A 19 20.63 156.82 -5.32
CA LYS A 19 21.60 155.75 -5.05
C LYS A 19 21.48 155.19 -3.64
N VAL A 20 21.33 156.05 -2.64
CA VAL A 20 21.14 155.62 -1.24
C VAL A 20 19.84 154.84 -1.09
N TYR A 21 18.77 155.28 -1.75
CA TYR A 21 17.49 154.57 -1.77
C TYR A 21 17.63 153.19 -2.42
N ASN A 22 18.25 153.10 -3.60
CA ASN A 22 18.46 151.84 -4.31
C ASN A 22 19.36 150.88 -3.53
N LEU A 23 20.48 151.36 -2.98
CA LEU A 23 21.38 150.56 -2.13
C LEU A 23 20.67 150.07 -0.86
N THR A 24 19.80 150.89 -0.27
CA THR A 24 19.03 150.49 0.92
C THR A 24 18.03 149.39 0.57
N LYS A 25 17.32 149.54 -0.56
CA LYS A 25 16.39 148.54 -1.07
C LYS A 25 17.10 147.22 -1.41
N GLU A 26 18.23 147.28 -2.12
CA GLU A 26 19.05 146.11 -2.43
C GLU A 26 19.57 145.42 -1.16
N ARG A 27 19.99 146.19 -0.15
CA ARG A 27 20.39 145.66 1.15
C ARG A 27 19.23 144.94 1.84
N ASP A 28 18.04 145.53 1.86
CA ASP A 28 16.87 144.92 2.49
C ASP A 28 16.42 143.65 1.76
N GLU A 29 16.48 143.63 0.42
CA GLU A 29 16.24 142.44 -0.39
C GLU A 29 17.29 141.33 -0.12
N ALA A 30 18.57 141.69 0.00
CA ALA A 30 19.64 140.75 0.33
C ALA A 30 19.47 140.17 1.73
N VAL A 31 19.12 140.99 2.72
CA VAL A 31 18.81 140.55 4.09
C VAL A 31 17.59 139.64 4.13
N GLY A 32 16.55 139.94 3.34
CA GLY A 32 15.37 139.07 3.21
C GLY A 32 15.73 137.68 2.65
N LYS A 33 16.55 137.63 1.60
CA LYS A 33 17.05 136.37 1.03
C LYS A 33 17.89 135.59 2.05
N LEU A 34 18.81 136.26 2.75
CA LEU A 34 19.63 135.63 3.78
C LEU A 34 18.77 134.97 4.86
N ARG A 35 17.77 135.70 5.40
CA ARG A 35 16.83 135.14 6.40
C ARG A 35 16.06 133.93 5.86
N SER A 36 15.63 133.97 4.59
CA SER A 36 14.95 132.82 3.98
C SER A 36 15.84 131.60 3.83
N GLU A 37 17.14 131.79 3.55
CA GLU A 37 18.12 130.71 3.48
C GLU A 37 18.51 130.20 4.88
N GLU A 38 18.58 131.07 5.89
CA GLU A 38 18.80 130.68 7.30
C GLU A 38 17.67 129.78 7.81
N VAL A 39 16.40 130.12 7.52
CA VAL A 39 15.24 129.30 7.88
C VAL A 39 15.30 127.93 7.18
N LYS A 40 15.59 127.91 5.87
CA LYS A 40 15.76 126.65 5.11
C LYS A 40 16.91 125.81 5.68
N ASN A 41 18.01 126.42 6.09
CA ASN A 41 19.15 125.73 6.68
C ASN A 41 18.77 125.10 8.04
N CYS A 42 18.03 125.84 8.88
CA CYS A 42 17.48 125.28 10.12
C CYS A 42 16.54 124.08 9.85
N GLU A 43 15.62 124.19 8.89
CA GLU A 43 14.72 123.08 8.53
C GLU A 43 15.49 121.85 8.01
N LEU A 44 16.49 122.07 7.14
CA LEU A 44 17.35 120.99 6.62
C LEU A 44 18.18 120.35 7.73
N SER A 45 18.69 121.13 8.67
CA SER A 45 19.43 120.64 9.83
C SER A 45 18.55 119.75 10.72
N CYS A 46 17.32 120.18 11.04
CA CYS A 46 16.36 119.35 11.76
C CYS A 46 16.00 118.07 10.99
N ARG A 47 15.85 118.15 9.67
CA ARG A 47 15.58 116.98 8.82
C ARG A 47 16.75 116.01 8.79
N LEU A 48 17.98 116.52 8.77
CA LEU A 48 19.20 115.73 8.80
C LEU A 48 19.31 114.99 10.14
N GLU A 49 19.06 115.67 11.26
CA GLU A 49 19.06 115.05 12.60
C GLU A 49 18.02 113.92 12.71
N LEU A 50 16.81 114.13 12.17
CA LEU A 50 15.77 113.10 12.14
C LEU A 50 16.17 111.89 11.27
N LEU A 51 16.82 112.13 10.13
CA LEU A 51 17.32 111.05 9.28
C LEU A 51 18.49 110.30 9.93
N MET A 52 19.41 110.99 10.61
CA MET A 52 20.49 110.37 11.37
C MET A 52 19.94 109.45 12.45
N LYS A 53 18.97 109.93 13.24
CA LYS A 53 18.31 109.11 14.27
C LYS A 53 17.59 107.91 13.67
N LYS A 54 16.98 108.05 12.49
CA LYS A 54 16.35 106.93 11.78
C LYS A 54 17.38 105.91 11.31
N VAL A 55 18.53 106.34 10.81
CA VAL A 55 19.64 105.44 10.41
C VAL A 55 20.17 104.70 11.62
N GLU A 56 20.46 105.38 12.73
CA GLU A 56 20.93 104.75 13.97
C GLU A 56 19.94 103.68 14.47
N ASN A 57 18.64 104.00 14.49
CA ASN A 57 17.60 103.03 14.86
C ASN A 57 17.55 101.82 13.92
N MET A 58 17.70 102.03 12.59
CA MET A 58 17.77 100.94 11.62
C MET A 58 19.00 100.07 11.84
N GLU A 59 20.16 100.66 12.11
CA GLU A 59 21.39 99.90 12.39
C GLU A 59 21.28 99.08 13.68
N VAL A 60 20.67 99.64 14.74
CA VAL A 60 20.40 98.90 15.98
C VAL A 60 19.47 97.73 15.71
N SER A 61 18.37 97.95 14.99
CA SER A 61 17.42 96.90 14.60
C SER A 61 18.08 95.82 13.72
N GLU A 62 18.96 96.21 12.80
CA GLU A 62 19.70 95.27 11.96
C GLU A 62 20.67 94.42 12.78
N ARG A 63 21.42 95.03 13.71
CA ARG A 63 22.32 94.30 14.62
C ARG A 63 21.54 93.32 15.48
N GLU A 64 20.38 93.69 16.00
CA GLU A 64 19.50 92.81 16.77
C GLU A 64 18.92 91.68 15.90
N ALA A 65 18.50 91.98 14.68
CA ALA A 65 18.01 91.00 13.72
C ALA A 65 19.12 90.00 13.30
N ALA A 66 20.36 90.46 13.10
CA ALA A 66 21.50 89.59 12.82
C ALA A 66 21.82 88.67 14.00
N ARG A 67 21.85 89.21 15.24
CA ARG A 67 22.04 88.42 16.45
C ARG A 67 20.93 87.38 16.66
N SER A 68 19.67 87.74 16.42
CA SER A 68 18.55 86.81 16.57
C SER A 68 18.57 85.69 15.53
N ARG A 69 18.94 85.99 14.27
CA ARG A 69 19.13 84.98 13.21
C ARG A 69 20.26 84.00 13.56
N MET A 70 21.39 84.50 14.04
CA MET A 70 22.52 83.66 14.44
C MET A 70 22.16 82.73 15.61
N LYS A 71 21.44 83.24 16.63
CA LYS A 71 20.95 82.42 17.74
C LYS A 71 20.01 81.30 17.27
N LYS A 72 19.02 81.62 16.44
CA LYS A 72 18.08 80.64 15.86
C LYS A 72 18.78 79.56 15.04
N SER A 73 19.76 79.94 14.23
CA SER A 73 20.55 78.99 13.43
C SER A 73 21.34 78.03 14.32
N PHE A 74 21.99 78.53 15.37
CA PHE A 74 22.77 77.69 16.28
C PHE A 74 21.89 76.74 17.09
N GLU A 75 20.71 77.21 17.50
CA GLU A 75 19.71 76.40 18.21
C GLU A 75 19.12 75.31 17.32
N SER A 76 18.84 75.61 16.04
CA SER A 76 18.44 74.60 15.04
C SER A 76 19.51 73.54 14.84
N VAL A 77 20.78 73.93 14.66
CA VAL A 77 21.89 72.99 14.46
C VAL A 77 22.08 72.09 15.70
N ARG A 78 21.95 72.64 16.91
CA ARG A 78 22.00 71.84 18.15
C ARG A 78 20.85 70.84 18.24
N HIS A 79 19.64 71.26 17.87
CA HIS A 79 18.49 70.39 17.87
C HIS A 79 18.61 69.27 16.84
N ASP A 80 19.16 69.56 15.67
CA ASP A 80 19.42 68.57 14.62
C ASP A 80 20.56 67.60 15.02
N ASP A 81 21.60 68.07 15.69
CA ASP A 81 22.67 67.23 16.25
C ASP A 81 22.14 66.30 17.37
N ASN A 82 21.25 66.81 18.23
CA ASN A 82 20.58 65.99 19.25
C ASN A 82 19.73 64.89 18.60
N LYS A 83 18.92 65.23 17.60
CA LYS A 83 18.14 64.24 16.82
C LYS A 83 19.04 63.20 16.14
N LEU A 84 20.15 63.63 15.57
CA LEU A 84 21.08 62.71 14.91
C LEU A 84 21.69 61.72 15.91
N LYS A 85 22.04 62.18 17.12
CA LYS A 85 22.50 61.29 18.21
C LYS A 85 21.41 60.31 18.65
N GLU A 86 20.17 60.79 18.85
CA GLU A 86 19.03 59.93 19.20
C GLU A 86 18.79 58.86 18.15
N LEU A 87 18.75 59.23 16.87
CA LEU A 87 18.59 58.30 15.75
C LEU A 87 19.75 57.30 15.67
N THR A 88 20.98 57.74 15.92
CA THR A 88 22.16 56.86 15.92
C THR A 88 22.07 55.84 17.04
N SER A 89 21.72 56.27 18.27
CA SER A 89 21.51 55.35 19.39
C SER A 89 20.35 54.38 19.14
N GLU A 90 19.28 54.84 18.49
CA GLU A 90 18.15 53.99 18.13
C GLU A 90 18.54 52.94 17.07
N ILE A 91 19.34 53.31 16.06
CA ILE A 91 19.89 52.36 15.09
C ILE A 91 20.74 51.29 15.78
N GLU A 92 21.60 51.66 16.72
CA GLU A 92 22.40 50.70 17.48
C GLU A 92 21.54 49.78 18.35
N ARG A 93 20.50 50.32 18.98
CA ARG A 93 19.53 49.55 19.76
C ARG A 93 18.79 48.54 18.88
N LEU A 94 18.34 48.96 17.70
CA LEU A 94 17.67 48.10 16.72
C LEU A 94 18.60 47.01 16.18
N ARG A 95 19.87 47.34 15.89
CA ARG A 95 20.88 46.36 15.48
C ARG A 95 21.10 45.29 16.55
N LYS A 96 21.24 45.68 17.82
CA LYS A 96 21.35 44.72 18.94
C LYS A 96 20.10 43.86 19.06
N ARG A 97 18.91 44.45 18.90
CA ARG A 97 17.65 43.70 18.93
C ARG A 97 17.56 42.69 17.77
N LEU A 98 18.00 43.06 16.58
CA LEU A 98 18.03 42.19 15.42
C LEU A 98 18.92 40.97 15.67
N GLN A 99 20.15 41.18 16.17
CA GLN A 99 21.06 40.08 16.52
C GLN A 99 20.45 39.12 17.55
N GLN A 100 19.73 39.64 18.54
CA GLN A 100 19.03 38.78 19.52
C GLN A 100 17.92 37.95 18.86
N LEU A 101 17.17 38.53 17.91
CA LEU A 101 16.13 37.81 17.19
C LEU A 101 16.70 36.73 16.28
N GLU A 102 17.82 36.98 15.60
CA GLU A 102 18.52 35.98 14.78
C GLU A 102 18.99 34.77 15.61
N VAL A 103 19.48 35.00 16.83
CA VAL A 103 19.84 33.89 17.74
C VAL A 103 18.61 33.08 18.16
N VAL A 104 17.50 33.75 18.51
CA VAL A 104 16.25 33.08 18.88
C VAL A 104 15.65 32.30 17.71
N GLU A 105 15.72 32.85 16.49
CA GLU A 105 15.31 32.16 15.27
C GLU A 105 16.17 30.91 15.03
N GLY A 106 17.48 31.01 15.22
CA GLY A 106 18.39 29.86 15.14
C GLY A 106 18.09 28.76 16.17
N ASP A 107 17.74 29.12 17.41
CA ASP A 107 17.33 28.14 18.42
C ASP A 107 15.95 27.55 18.12
N LEU A 108 15.02 28.34 17.57
CA LEU A 108 13.71 27.86 17.12
C LEU A 108 13.85 26.83 16.00
N MET A 109 14.69 27.09 15.01
CA MET A 109 15.01 26.15 13.92
C MET A 109 15.54 24.81 14.45
N LYS A 110 16.43 24.82 15.47
CA LYS A 110 16.91 23.58 16.10
C LYS A 110 15.78 22.82 16.79
N THR A 111 14.90 23.53 17.49
CA THR A 111 13.75 22.89 18.14
C THR A 111 12.75 22.30 17.15
N GLU A 112 12.60 22.91 15.97
CA GLU A 112 11.80 22.37 14.87
C GLU A 112 12.42 21.06 14.33
N ASP A 113 13.74 21.04 14.08
CA ASP A 113 14.45 19.82 13.69
C ASP A 113 14.34 18.69 14.73
N GLU A 114 14.37 19.03 16.02
CA GLU A 114 14.18 18.08 17.13
C GLU A 114 12.74 17.54 17.15
N TYR A 115 11.75 18.40 16.89
CA TYR A 115 10.34 17.99 16.80
C TYR A 115 10.12 17.01 15.65
N ASP A 116 10.67 17.28 14.47
CA ASP A 116 10.59 16.40 13.30
C ASP A 116 11.26 15.04 13.54
N GLN A 117 12.36 15.03 14.29
CA GLN A 117 13.00 13.78 14.72
C GLN A 117 12.12 13.00 15.70
N LEU A 118 11.48 13.68 16.65
CA LEU A 118 10.59 13.06 17.63
C LEU A 118 9.33 12.50 16.95
N GLU A 119 8.77 13.23 15.99
CA GLU A 119 7.60 12.79 15.21
C GLU A 119 7.91 11.51 14.41
N ARG A 120 9.07 11.44 13.76
CA ARG A 120 9.52 10.22 13.05
C ARG A 120 9.72 9.03 13.99
N LYS A 121 10.29 9.26 15.17
CA LYS A 121 10.43 8.22 16.20
C LYS A 121 9.07 7.75 16.71
N PHE A 122 8.14 8.69 16.94
CA PHE A 122 6.78 8.37 17.37
C PHE A 122 6.06 7.50 16.35
N ARG A 123 6.12 7.83 15.05
CA ARG A 123 5.55 7.00 13.98
C ARG A 123 6.16 5.58 13.98
N THR A 124 7.49 5.48 14.05
CA THR A 124 8.19 4.19 14.11
C THR A 124 7.75 3.34 15.31
N GLU A 125 7.65 3.95 16.50
CA GLU A 125 7.20 3.25 17.71
C GLU A 125 5.71 2.86 17.64
N GLN A 126 4.88 3.69 17.01
CA GLN A 126 3.48 3.36 16.75
C GLN A 126 3.36 2.15 15.81
N ASP A 127 4.14 2.11 14.73
CA ASP A 127 4.18 0.96 13.81
C ASP A 127 4.65 -0.31 14.53
N ARG A 128 5.69 -0.18 15.37
CA ARG A 128 6.19 -1.29 16.21
C ARG A 128 5.12 -1.80 17.18
N ALA A 129 4.39 -0.90 17.83
CA ALA A 129 3.29 -1.25 18.74
C ALA A 129 2.16 -1.97 17.99
N ASN A 130 1.83 -1.53 16.76
CA ASN A 130 0.82 -2.17 15.92
C ASN A 130 1.22 -3.60 15.54
N VAL A 131 2.49 -3.82 15.13
CA VAL A 131 3.00 -5.16 14.83
C VAL A 131 2.94 -6.08 16.05
N LEU A 132 3.38 -5.59 17.21
CA LEU A 132 3.32 -6.34 18.46
C LEU A 132 1.87 -6.67 18.86
N SER A 133 0.93 -5.75 18.65
CA SER A 133 -0.49 -6.00 18.92
C SER A 133 -1.05 -7.12 18.06
N VAL A 134 -0.71 -7.17 16.76
CA VAL A 134 -1.15 -8.25 15.86
C VAL A 134 -0.57 -9.60 16.31
N GLN A 135 0.72 -9.65 16.64
CA GLN A 135 1.37 -10.87 17.13
C GLN A 135 0.75 -11.38 18.44
N LEU A 136 0.37 -10.45 19.32
CA LEU A 136 -0.26 -10.78 20.59
C LEU A 136 -1.65 -11.41 20.38
N GLU A 137 -2.47 -10.87 19.48
CA GLU A 137 -3.76 -11.46 19.14
C GLU A 137 -3.61 -12.84 18.47
N GLU A 138 -2.63 -13.02 17.58
CA GLU A 138 -2.35 -14.33 16.99
C GLU A 138 -1.96 -15.38 18.05
N LEU A 139 -1.10 -15.00 19.01
CA LEU A 139 -0.72 -15.88 20.11
C LEU A 139 -1.90 -16.18 21.03
N LYS A 140 -2.78 -15.21 21.31
CA LYS A 140 -4.01 -15.45 22.08
C LYS A 140 -4.90 -16.48 21.38
N ASP A 141 -5.09 -16.36 20.07
CA ASP A 141 -5.88 -17.31 19.29
C ASP A 141 -5.27 -18.71 19.30
N GLN A 142 -3.94 -18.83 19.16
CA GLN A 142 -3.24 -20.10 19.27
C GLN A 142 -3.40 -20.72 20.67
N ILE A 143 -3.27 -19.92 21.73
CA ILE A 143 -3.49 -20.37 23.11
C ILE A 143 -4.93 -20.81 23.31
N ALA A 144 -5.91 -20.07 22.78
CA ALA A 144 -7.33 -20.44 22.88
C ALA A 144 -7.62 -21.78 22.18
N LYS A 145 -7.06 -21.98 20.97
CA LYS A 145 -7.14 -23.26 20.25
C LYS A 145 -6.51 -24.40 21.05
N ASN A 146 -5.31 -24.21 21.59
CA ASN A 146 -4.64 -25.22 22.40
C ASN A 146 -5.43 -25.55 23.68
N LYS A 147 -5.99 -24.55 24.35
CA LYS A 147 -6.87 -24.76 25.52
C LYS A 147 -8.13 -25.54 25.16
N ALA A 148 -8.75 -25.25 24.02
CA ALA A 148 -9.91 -26.02 23.54
C ALA A 148 -9.54 -27.48 23.25
N ILE A 149 -8.35 -27.72 22.71
CA ILE A 149 -7.80 -29.07 22.50
C ILE A 149 -7.55 -29.78 23.84
N GLU A 150 -6.90 -29.13 24.81
CA GLU A 150 -6.62 -29.68 26.14
C GLU A 150 -7.90 -30.02 26.92
N LYS A 151 -8.94 -29.20 26.79
CA LYS A 151 -10.26 -29.44 27.36
C LYS A 151 -11.07 -30.50 26.61
N GLY A 152 -10.61 -30.95 25.44
CA GLY A 152 -11.33 -31.88 24.57
C GLY A 152 -12.54 -31.27 23.85
N GLU A 153 -12.69 -29.95 23.87
CA GLU A 153 -13.73 -29.21 23.14
C GLU A 153 -13.41 -29.10 21.63
N ALA A 154 -12.14 -29.27 21.26
CA ALA A 154 -11.66 -29.31 19.88
C ALA A 154 -10.83 -30.57 19.63
N VAL A 155 -11.03 -31.19 18.46
CA VAL A 155 -10.27 -32.37 18.05
C VAL A 155 -8.87 -31.93 17.60
N SER A 156 -7.84 -32.43 18.29
CA SER A 156 -6.45 -32.25 17.84
C SER A 156 -6.26 -32.86 16.45
N GLN A 157 -5.48 -32.21 15.60
CA GLN A 157 -5.08 -32.75 14.29
C GLN A 157 -4.46 -34.15 14.43
N GLU A 158 -3.73 -34.42 15.52
CA GLU A 158 -3.18 -35.74 15.81
C GLU A 158 -4.26 -36.79 16.06
N ALA A 159 -5.34 -36.44 16.77
CA ALA A 159 -6.45 -37.34 17.04
C ALA A 159 -7.19 -37.73 15.75
N GLU A 160 -7.35 -36.77 14.82
CA GLU A 160 -7.94 -37.02 13.51
C GLU A 160 -7.07 -37.95 12.65
N LEU A 161 -5.75 -37.72 12.63
CA LEU A 161 -4.80 -38.60 11.93
C LEU A 161 -4.80 -40.01 12.53
N ARG A 162 -4.78 -40.13 13.86
CA ARG A 162 -4.90 -41.43 14.56
C ARG A 162 -6.21 -42.15 14.22
N HIS A 163 -7.31 -41.43 14.01
CA HIS A 163 -8.56 -42.04 13.56
C HIS A 163 -8.46 -42.57 12.14
N ARG A 164 -7.91 -41.78 11.19
CA ARG A 164 -7.71 -42.23 9.81
C ARG A 164 -6.82 -43.46 9.71
N ILE A 165 -5.71 -43.49 10.46
CA ILE A 165 -4.82 -44.67 10.50
C ILE A 165 -5.58 -45.91 10.95
N ARG A 166 -6.37 -45.84 12.04
CA ARG A 166 -7.17 -46.98 12.51
C ARG A 166 -8.17 -47.49 11.47
N MET A 167 -8.81 -46.58 10.74
CA MET A 167 -9.74 -46.95 9.66
C MET A 167 -9.02 -47.63 8.49
N GLU A 168 -7.84 -47.12 8.11
CA GLU A 168 -7.07 -47.69 7.01
C GLU A 168 -6.43 -49.03 7.38
N GLU A 169 -6.02 -49.21 8.63
CA GLU A 169 -5.58 -50.49 9.18
C GLU A 169 -6.70 -51.53 9.18
N ALA A 170 -7.95 -51.12 9.47
CA ALA A 170 -9.11 -52.01 9.42
C ALA A 170 -9.38 -52.48 7.99
N LYS A 171 -9.45 -51.56 7.02
CA LYS A 171 -9.58 -51.92 5.60
C LYS A 171 -8.46 -52.83 5.13
N SER A 172 -7.22 -52.55 5.56
CA SER A 172 -6.07 -53.39 5.22
C SER A 172 -6.18 -54.80 5.81
N ARG A 173 -6.78 -54.96 7.00
CA ARG A 173 -7.08 -56.27 7.60
C ARG A 173 -8.14 -57.01 6.77
N ASP A 174 -9.21 -56.33 6.39
CA ASP A 174 -10.31 -56.93 5.61
C ASP A 174 -9.83 -57.38 4.22
N LEU A 175 -9.06 -56.54 3.53
CA LEU A 175 -8.45 -56.89 2.24
C LEU A 175 -7.51 -58.10 2.36
N ARG A 176 -6.74 -58.22 3.45
CA ARG A 176 -5.89 -59.41 3.67
C ARG A 176 -6.72 -60.68 3.86
N ALA A 177 -7.84 -60.60 4.58
CA ALA A 177 -8.74 -61.72 4.77
C ALA A 177 -9.40 -62.13 3.44
N GLU A 178 -9.82 -61.16 2.63
CA GLU A 178 -10.38 -61.41 1.29
C GLU A 178 -9.36 -62.08 0.37
N VAL A 179 -8.10 -61.60 0.36
CA VAL A 179 -7.02 -62.24 -0.41
C VAL A 179 -6.80 -63.69 0.03
N GLN A 180 -6.88 -63.98 1.32
CA GLN A 180 -6.73 -65.35 1.83
C GLN A 180 -7.90 -66.24 1.39
N ALA A 181 -9.14 -65.76 1.51
CA ALA A 181 -10.32 -66.47 1.05
C ALA A 181 -10.29 -66.75 -0.47
N LEU A 182 -9.80 -65.78 -1.26
CA LEU A 182 -9.61 -65.96 -2.70
C LEU A 182 -8.53 -67.00 -3.00
N LYS A 183 -7.43 -67.01 -2.25
CA LYS A 183 -6.40 -68.06 -2.38
C LYS A 183 -6.98 -69.44 -2.10
N GLU A 184 -7.73 -69.62 -1.03
CA GLU A 184 -8.39 -70.89 -0.70
C GLU A 184 -9.34 -71.33 -1.82
N LYS A 185 -10.16 -70.41 -2.32
CA LYS A 185 -11.06 -70.67 -3.45
C LYS A 185 -10.31 -71.09 -4.72
N ILE A 186 -9.13 -70.53 -4.98
CA ILE A 186 -8.28 -70.94 -6.11
C ILE A 186 -7.80 -72.38 -5.92
N HIS A 187 -7.31 -72.75 -4.71
CA HIS A 187 -6.88 -74.12 -4.45
C HIS A 187 -8.03 -75.11 -4.61
N ASP A 188 -9.24 -74.76 -4.17
CA ASP A 188 -10.44 -75.59 -4.37
C ASP A 188 -10.79 -75.76 -5.85
N MET A 189 -10.67 -74.70 -6.66
CA MET A 189 -10.89 -74.79 -8.11
C MET A 189 -9.82 -75.64 -8.79
N MET A 190 -8.55 -75.51 -8.39
CA MET A 190 -7.46 -76.36 -8.88
C MET A 190 -7.73 -77.83 -8.58
N ASN A 191 -8.14 -78.16 -7.35
CA ASN A 191 -8.49 -79.54 -6.97
C ASN A 191 -9.66 -80.09 -7.82
N LYS A 192 -10.67 -79.25 -8.10
CA LYS A 192 -11.80 -79.63 -8.97
C LYS A 192 -11.37 -79.82 -10.43
N GLU A 193 -10.43 -79.01 -10.92
CA GLU A 193 -9.85 -79.13 -12.26
C GLU A 193 -9.05 -80.43 -12.42
N ASP A 194 -8.27 -80.80 -11.39
CA ASP A 194 -7.54 -82.09 -11.35
C ASP A 194 -8.52 -83.28 -11.36
N GLN A 195 -9.59 -83.23 -10.56
CA GLN A 195 -10.65 -84.25 -10.56
C GLN A 195 -11.35 -84.35 -11.92
N LEU A 196 -11.65 -83.22 -12.55
CA LEU A 196 -12.27 -83.19 -13.88
C LEU A 196 -11.34 -83.80 -14.93
N SER A 197 -10.04 -83.52 -14.85
CA SER A 197 -9.02 -84.09 -15.73
C SER A 197 -8.93 -85.61 -15.57
N GLN A 198 -8.99 -86.11 -14.33
CA GLN A 198 -9.03 -87.56 -14.07
C GLN A 198 -10.29 -88.21 -14.66
N LEU A 199 -11.47 -87.59 -14.46
CA LEU A 199 -12.73 -88.09 -15.02
C LEU A 199 -12.73 -88.12 -16.55
N GLN A 200 -12.10 -87.14 -17.22
CA GLN A 200 -11.94 -87.16 -18.68
C GLN A 200 -11.10 -88.34 -19.16
N VAL A 201 -10.03 -88.70 -18.44
CA VAL A 201 -9.21 -89.87 -18.75
C VAL A 201 -10.03 -91.15 -18.58
N ASP A 202 -10.73 -91.29 -17.44
CA ASP A 202 -11.56 -92.47 -17.15
C ASP A 202 -12.67 -92.64 -18.19
N TYR A 203 -13.34 -91.54 -18.57
CA TYR A 203 -14.35 -91.52 -19.63
C TYR A 203 -13.77 -92.01 -20.97
N SER A 204 -12.56 -91.55 -21.34
CA SER A 204 -11.88 -91.98 -22.57
C SER A 204 -11.53 -93.46 -22.55
N VAL A 205 -11.12 -94.01 -21.41
CA VAL A 205 -10.85 -95.45 -21.24
C VAL A 205 -12.14 -96.26 -21.35
N LEU A 206 -13.21 -95.84 -20.69
CA LEU A 206 -14.50 -96.53 -20.73
C LEU A 206 -15.08 -96.51 -22.15
N GLN A 207 -14.96 -95.38 -22.86
CA GLN A 207 -15.36 -95.25 -24.25
C GLN A 207 -14.63 -96.24 -25.17
N LYS A 208 -13.30 -96.39 -25.02
CA LYS A 208 -12.52 -97.39 -25.77
C LYS A 208 -13.00 -98.81 -25.49
N ARG A 209 -13.18 -99.17 -24.22
CA ARG A 209 -13.70 -100.50 -23.83
C ARG A 209 -15.09 -100.78 -24.39
N PHE A 210 -15.96 -99.77 -24.40
CA PHE A 210 -17.30 -99.91 -24.98
C PHE A 210 -17.24 -100.23 -26.48
N ILE A 211 -16.40 -99.53 -27.23
CA ILE A 211 -16.19 -99.80 -28.66
C ILE A 211 -15.59 -101.20 -28.89
N GLU A 212 -14.63 -101.62 -28.05
CA GLU A 212 -14.06 -102.97 -28.11
C GLU A 212 -15.11 -104.05 -27.88
N GLU A 213 -15.99 -103.91 -26.88
CA GLU A 213 -17.08 -104.86 -26.64
C GLU A 213 -18.15 -104.81 -27.74
N GLU A 214 -18.46 -103.65 -28.30
CA GLU A 214 -19.34 -103.55 -29.47
C GLU A 214 -18.76 -104.34 -30.65
N ASN A 215 -17.45 -104.22 -30.90
CA ASN A 215 -16.77 -104.97 -31.95
C ASN A 215 -16.74 -106.48 -31.67
N LYS A 216 -16.46 -106.90 -30.43
CA LYS A 216 -16.53 -108.33 -30.04
C LYS A 216 -17.95 -108.88 -30.21
N ASN A 217 -18.97 -108.13 -29.82
CA ASN A 217 -20.37 -108.52 -30.03
C ASN A 217 -20.72 -108.65 -31.52
N LYS A 218 -20.20 -107.77 -32.38
CA LYS A 218 -20.37 -107.90 -33.84
C LYS A 218 -19.72 -109.18 -34.38
N ILE A 219 -18.49 -109.49 -33.95
CA ILE A 219 -17.78 -110.72 -34.34
C ILE A 219 -18.52 -111.96 -33.84
N MET A 220 -18.86 -112.00 -32.55
CA MET A 220 -19.60 -113.11 -31.95
C MET A 220 -20.98 -113.30 -32.60
N GLY A 221 -21.67 -112.20 -32.95
CA GLY A 221 -22.91 -112.26 -33.72
C GLY A 221 -22.71 -112.90 -35.10
N GLN A 222 -21.60 -112.58 -35.78
CA GLN A 222 -21.23 -113.20 -37.05
C GLN A 222 -20.90 -114.70 -36.89
N ASP A 223 -20.18 -115.08 -35.83
CA ASP A 223 -19.84 -116.48 -35.53
C ASP A 223 -21.09 -117.30 -35.23
N VAL A 224 -22.03 -116.76 -34.44
CA VAL A 224 -23.33 -117.39 -34.17
C VAL A 224 -24.11 -117.59 -35.46
N LEU A 225 -24.13 -116.60 -36.37
CA LEU A 225 -24.75 -116.75 -37.69
C LEU A 225 -24.10 -117.86 -38.53
N ASN A 226 -22.77 -117.94 -38.51
CA ASN A 226 -22.02 -118.96 -39.25
C ASN A 226 -22.30 -120.37 -38.71
N LEU A 227 -22.18 -120.55 -37.39
CA LEU A 227 -22.49 -121.83 -36.71
C LEU A 227 -23.94 -122.25 -36.91
N THR A 228 -24.88 -121.30 -36.93
CA THR A 228 -26.30 -121.58 -37.21
C THR A 228 -26.49 -122.14 -38.63
N LYS A 229 -25.79 -121.57 -39.63
CA LYS A 229 -25.80 -122.09 -41.01
C LYS A 229 -25.20 -123.50 -41.09
N GLU A 230 -24.05 -123.74 -40.46
CA GLU A 230 -23.40 -125.06 -40.41
C GLU A 230 -24.28 -126.11 -39.74
N LEU A 231 -24.92 -125.75 -38.61
CA LEU A 231 -25.86 -126.62 -37.91
C LEU A 231 -27.06 -126.98 -38.79
N GLU A 232 -27.60 -126.02 -39.55
CA GLU A 232 -28.71 -126.27 -40.48
C GLU A 232 -28.28 -127.17 -41.64
N LEU A 233 -27.08 -126.98 -42.19
CA LEU A 233 -26.49 -127.90 -43.19
C LEU A 233 -26.34 -129.31 -42.60
N SER A 234 -25.76 -129.45 -41.41
CA SER A 234 -25.59 -130.72 -40.71
C SER A 234 -26.93 -131.43 -40.44
N LYS A 235 -27.97 -130.68 -40.02
CA LYS A 235 -29.34 -131.20 -39.88
C LYS A 235 -29.90 -131.73 -41.20
N ARG A 236 -29.69 -131.02 -42.32
CA ARG A 236 -30.11 -131.47 -43.66
C ARG A 236 -29.35 -132.71 -44.11
N TYR A 237 -28.03 -132.75 -43.97
CA TYR A 237 -27.21 -133.93 -44.24
C TYR A 237 -27.67 -135.14 -43.41
N SER A 238 -27.90 -134.94 -42.10
CA SER A 238 -28.39 -135.99 -41.19
C SER A 238 -29.77 -136.52 -41.59
N ARG A 239 -30.66 -135.66 -42.11
CA ARG A 239 -31.96 -136.07 -42.66
C ARG A 239 -31.82 -136.84 -43.97
N ALA A 240 -30.86 -136.49 -44.82
CA ALA A 240 -30.62 -137.18 -46.10
C ALA A 240 -30.02 -138.59 -45.93
N ILE A 241 -29.27 -138.83 -44.85
CA ILE A 241 -28.60 -140.12 -44.59
C ILE A 241 -29.51 -141.13 -43.85
N ARG A 242 -30.61 -140.69 -43.22
CA ARG A 242 -31.60 -141.62 -42.62
C ARG A 242 -32.70 -141.94 -43.63
N PRO A 243 -32.94 -143.24 -43.97
CA PRO A 243 -34.14 -143.64 -44.70
C PRO A 243 -35.38 -143.17 -43.94
N SER A 244 -36.22 -142.39 -44.61
CA SER A 244 -37.49 -141.92 -44.06
C SER A 244 -38.36 -143.11 -43.64
N MET A 245 -38.53 -143.29 -42.33
CA MET A 245 -39.68 -144.00 -41.77
C MET A 245 -40.46 -143.01 -40.92
N ASN A 246 -41.65 -142.70 -41.42
CA ASN A 246 -42.61 -141.78 -40.83
C ASN A 246 -42.86 -142.06 -39.34
N GLY A 247 -42.38 -141.14 -38.50
CA GLY A 247 -43.11 -140.61 -37.35
C GLY A 247 -43.42 -141.55 -36.18
N ARG A 248 -42.48 -141.66 -35.23
CA ARG A 248 -42.78 -141.47 -33.78
C ARG A 248 -41.53 -141.32 -32.91
N ARG A 249 -41.55 -140.21 -32.14
CA ARG A 249 -40.87 -139.85 -30.87
C ARG A 249 -39.48 -140.42 -30.54
N MET A 250 -38.53 -139.50 -30.29
CA MET A 250 -37.55 -139.68 -29.22
C MET A 250 -37.88 -138.70 -28.09
N VAL A 251 -37.81 -139.24 -26.88
CA VAL A 251 -38.22 -138.67 -25.59
C VAL A 251 -37.14 -137.72 -25.03
N ASP A 252 -37.60 -136.83 -24.16
CA ASP A 252 -36.94 -135.71 -23.49
C ASP A 252 -35.60 -136.01 -22.80
N VAL A 253 -34.74 -134.99 -22.71
CA VAL A 253 -33.68 -134.89 -21.69
C VAL A 253 -34.02 -133.71 -20.78
N PRO A 254 -34.39 -133.95 -19.50
CA PRO A 254 -34.65 -132.88 -18.55
C PRO A 254 -33.32 -132.31 -18.03
N VAL A 255 -33.11 -131.00 -18.20
CA VAL A 255 -31.98 -130.30 -17.59
C VAL A 255 -32.39 -129.89 -16.18
N THR A 256 -31.89 -130.61 -15.18
CA THR A 256 -31.99 -130.20 -13.78
C THR A 256 -31.00 -129.06 -13.52
N SER A 257 -31.51 -127.85 -13.31
CA SER A 257 -30.70 -126.72 -12.86
C SER A 257 -30.55 -126.76 -11.33
N THR A 258 -29.34 -126.99 -10.85
CA THR A 258 -28.95 -126.91 -9.44
C THR A 258 -28.13 -125.64 -9.17
N GLY A 259 -28.55 -124.85 -8.19
CA GLY A 259 -27.75 -123.87 -7.44
C GLY A 259 -27.72 -122.44 -8.01
N VAL A 260 -27.68 -121.36 -7.23
CA VAL A 260 -27.36 -121.15 -5.80
C VAL A 260 -28.04 -119.84 -5.37
N GLN A 261 -28.76 -119.83 -4.23
CA GLN A 261 -29.14 -118.59 -3.55
C GLN A 261 -27.96 -118.09 -2.71
N THR A 262 -27.52 -116.86 -2.94
CA THR A 262 -26.69 -116.11 -1.99
C THR A 262 -27.53 -114.97 -1.43
N ASP A 263 -27.77 -115.01 -0.11
CA ASP A 263 -28.48 -113.96 0.62
C ASP A 263 -27.69 -112.64 0.60
N ALA A 264 -28.39 -111.53 0.42
CA ALA A 264 -27.88 -110.19 0.64
C ALA A 264 -28.28 -109.72 2.04
N ILE A 265 -27.28 -109.60 2.92
CA ILE A 265 -27.41 -108.97 4.23
C ILE A 265 -27.50 -107.45 3.99
N ASN A 266 -28.68 -106.89 4.19
CA ASN A 266 -28.88 -105.45 4.31
C ASN A 266 -28.22 -104.95 5.59
N ASN A 267 -27.17 -104.13 5.46
CA ASN A 267 -26.75 -103.21 6.52
C ASN A 267 -27.14 -101.79 6.09
N GLU A 268 -28.24 -101.30 6.64
CA GLU A 268 -28.45 -99.88 6.85
C GLU A 268 -27.42 -99.39 7.88
N LEU A 269 -26.64 -98.38 7.52
CA LEU A 269 -25.91 -97.57 8.48
C LEU A 269 -26.11 -96.10 8.10
N VAL A 270 -26.84 -95.46 8.98
CA VAL A 270 -27.02 -94.03 9.21
C VAL A 270 -25.68 -93.43 9.63
N GLU A 271 -25.17 -92.45 8.88
CA GLU A 271 -24.88 -91.04 9.28
C GLU A 271 -24.10 -90.32 8.17
#